data_AF-A0A8T5DG81-F1
#
_entry.id   AF-A0A8T5DG81-F1
#
_cell.length_a   1.000
_cell.length_b   1.000
_cell.length_c   1.000
_cell.angle_alpha   90.00
_cell.angle_beta   90.00
_cell.angle_gamma   90.00
#
_symmetry.space_group_name_H-M   'P 1'
#
loop_
_entity.id
_entity.type
_entity.pdbx_description
1 polymer ?
#
loop_
_entity_poly.entity_id
_entity_poly.type
_entity_poly.pdbx_seq_one_letter_code
_entity_poly.pdbx_strand_id
1 'polypeptide(L)'
;MKKKIFKELNKHYPFTLFGAITGVIILVLFYKIPSEISYEIFYILHPIHVVLSALVTASMYKIYAKKVNPFVLIIIGYFGSVGIATLSDSVIPYIGEILLDLPNRGIHIGFIEKWWLINPLAFLGIAIAYFNPTTKFPHAGHVLLSTWASLFHVMIALGTTLNVSQAILIFIFLFIAVLIPCCMSDIIFPLLFVKRNP
;
A
#
# COMPACT_ATOMS: atom_id res chain seq x y z
N MET A 1 -9.26 -14.99 -16.38
CA MET A 1 -8.68 -14.31 -15.20
C MET A 1 -7.64 -13.27 -15.61
N LYS A 2 -6.58 -13.64 -16.34
CA LYS A 2 -5.54 -12.72 -16.85
C LYS A 2 -6.07 -11.44 -17.54
N LYS A 3 -7.04 -11.56 -18.47
CA LYS A 3 -7.70 -10.40 -19.13
C LYS A 3 -8.37 -9.42 -18.16
N LYS A 4 -8.93 -9.92 -17.04
CA LYS A 4 -9.55 -9.07 -16.02
C LYS A 4 -8.49 -8.34 -15.18
N ILE A 5 -7.43 -9.05 -14.78
CA ILE A 5 -6.29 -8.45 -14.06
C ILE A 5 -5.68 -7.30 -14.88
N PHE A 6 -5.38 -7.56 -16.15
CA PHE A 6 -4.79 -6.53 -17.02
C PHE A 6 -5.72 -5.31 -17.21
N LYS A 7 -7.04 -5.56 -17.33
CA LYS A 7 -8.04 -4.49 -17.43
C LYS A 7 -8.07 -3.62 -16.15
N GLU A 8 -8.02 -4.25 -14.98
CA GLU A 8 -7.98 -3.51 -13.70
C GLU A 8 -6.67 -2.73 -13.57
N LEU A 9 -5.51 -3.34 -13.83
CA LEU A 9 -4.22 -2.63 -13.79
C LEU A 9 -4.22 -1.40 -14.71
N ASN A 10 -4.72 -1.51 -15.94
CA ASN A 10 -4.82 -0.36 -16.86
C ASN A 10 -5.74 0.75 -16.36
N LYS A 11 -6.77 0.40 -15.57
CA LYS A 11 -7.68 1.39 -15.01
C LYS A 11 -7.05 2.15 -13.84
N HIS A 12 -6.20 1.50 -13.06
CA HIS A 12 -5.54 2.07 -11.89
C HIS A 12 -4.16 2.66 -12.19
N TYR A 13 -3.60 2.32 -13.36
CA TYR A 13 -2.35 2.84 -13.89
C TYR A 13 -2.25 4.37 -13.80
N PRO A 14 -3.24 5.18 -14.25
CA PRO A 14 -3.10 6.64 -14.27
C PRO A 14 -3.00 7.23 -12.87
N PHE A 15 -3.76 6.69 -11.92
CA PHE A 15 -3.75 7.19 -10.54
C PHE A 15 -2.49 6.76 -9.79
N THR A 16 -2.00 5.54 -10.05
CA THR A 16 -0.71 5.09 -9.49
C THR A 16 0.45 5.90 -10.07
N LEU A 17 0.39 6.22 -11.37
CA LEU A 17 1.35 7.10 -12.03
C LEU A 17 1.36 8.49 -11.39
N PHE A 18 0.18 9.05 -11.11
CA PHE A 18 0.06 10.31 -10.37
C PHE A 18 0.70 10.23 -8.97
N GLY A 19 0.44 9.14 -8.23
CA GLY A 19 1.09 8.87 -6.95
C GLY A 19 2.62 8.84 -7.06
N ALA A 20 3.16 8.12 -8.05
CA ALA A 20 4.60 8.02 -8.25
C ALA A 20 5.23 9.36 -8.67
N ILE A 21 4.58 10.13 -9.54
CA ILE A 21 5.03 11.49 -9.93
C ILE A 21 5.08 12.40 -8.70
N THR A 22 4.00 12.45 -7.91
CA THR A 22 3.99 13.27 -6.68
C THR A 22 5.03 12.78 -5.67
N GLY A 23 5.27 11.47 -5.58
CA GLY A 23 6.34 10.91 -4.77
C GLY A 23 7.73 11.39 -5.20
N VAL A 24 8.03 11.42 -6.50
CA VAL A 24 9.30 11.97 -6.99
C VAL A 24 9.43 13.47 -6.74
N ILE A 25 8.33 14.24 -6.86
CA ILE A 25 8.34 15.67 -6.53
C ILE A 25 8.70 15.85 -5.04
N ILE A 26 8.08 15.07 -4.15
CA ILE A 26 8.40 15.08 -2.71
C ILE A 26 9.86 14.69 -2.50
N LEU A 27 10.34 13.63 -3.15
CA LEU A 27 11.73 13.20 -3.06
C LEU A 27 12.70 14.33 -3.41
N VAL A 28 12.55 14.97 -4.56
CA VAL A 28 13.47 16.02 -5.02
C VAL A 28 13.46 17.24 -4.09
N LEU A 29 12.31 17.58 -3.51
CA LEU A 29 12.19 18.70 -2.58
C LEU A 29 12.73 18.38 -1.18
N PHE A 30 12.63 17.12 -0.74
CA PHE A 30 12.85 16.74 0.66
C PHE A 30 13.93 15.67 0.88
N TYR A 31 14.72 15.25 -0.12
CA TYR A 31 15.74 14.19 0.04
C TYR A 31 16.82 14.49 1.10
N LYS A 32 16.94 15.74 1.56
CA LYS A 32 17.91 16.16 2.58
C LYS A 32 17.36 16.14 4.02
N ILE A 33 16.09 15.77 4.22
CA ILE A 33 15.55 15.68 5.58
C ILE A 33 16.24 14.54 6.34
N PRO A 34 16.40 14.66 7.67
CA PRO A 34 16.95 13.59 8.50
C PRO A 34 16.13 12.29 8.39
N SER A 35 16.82 11.15 8.52
CA SER A 35 16.20 9.81 8.48
C SER A 35 15.10 9.64 9.52
N GLU A 36 15.23 10.28 10.68
CA GLU A 36 14.27 10.26 11.77
C GLU A 36 12.93 10.89 11.34
N ILE A 37 12.99 12.00 10.58
CA ILE A 37 11.78 12.67 10.07
C ILE A 37 11.11 11.79 9.01
N SER A 38 11.88 11.18 8.11
CA SER A 38 11.35 10.21 7.13
C SER A 38 10.66 9.03 7.84
N TYR A 39 11.27 8.52 8.91
CA TYR A 39 10.73 7.43 9.72
C TYR A 39 9.42 7.82 10.41
N GLU A 40 9.33 9.02 10.98
CA GLU A 40 8.09 9.53 11.58
C GLU A 40 6.99 9.68 10.53
N ILE A 41 7.29 10.26 9.37
CA ILE A 41 6.30 10.42 8.29
C ILE A 41 5.84 9.06 7.77
N PHE A 42 6.75 8.09 7.59
CA PHE A 42 6.40 6.71 7.26
C PHE A 42 5.38 6.16 8.26
N TYR A 43 5.63 6.31 9.56
CA TYR A 43 4.74 5.81 10.61
C TYR A 43 3.47 6.66 10.85
N ILE A 44 3.33 7.81 10.20
CA ILE A 44 2.05 8.53 10.09
C ILE A 44 1.24 7.99 8.91
N LEU A 45 1.88 7.80 7.75
CA LEU A 45 1.23 7.38 6.51
C LEU A 45 0.87 5.89 6.51
N HIS A 46 1.72 5.05 7.10
CA HIS A 46 1.54 3.60 7.12
C HIS A 46 0.22 3.17 7.80
N PRO A 47 -0.06 3.57 9.05
CA PRO A 47 -1.30 3.19 9.69
C PRO A 47 -2.54 3.71 8.96
N ILE A 48 -2.50 4.92 8.41
CA ILE A 48 -3.64 5.51 7.69
C ILE A 48 -3.96 4.69 6.44
N HIS A 49 -2.95 4.37 5.62
CA HIS A 49 -3.23 3.59 4.42
C HIS A 49 -3.59 2.14 4.72
N VAL A 50 -3.13 1.55 5.84
CA VAL A 50 -3.59 0.24 6.32
C VAL A 50 -5.10 0.26 6.63
N VAL A 51 -5.59 1.29 7.34
CA VAL A 51 -7.04 1.45 7.59
C VAL A 51 -7.81 1.48 6.26
N LEU A 52 -7.32 2.27 5.30
CA LEU A 52 -7.97 2.41 3.99
C LEU A 52 -7.92 1.11 3.19
N SER A 53 -6.79 0.40 3.21
CA SER A 53 -6.60 -0.90 2.56
C SER A 53 -7.56 -1.95 3.12
N ALA A 54 -7.66 -2.05 4.45
CA ALA A 54 -8.58 -2.95 5.13
C ALA A 54 -10.05 -2.61 4.81
N LEU A 55 -10.39 -1.32 4.81
CA LEU A 55 -11.71 -0.83 4.45
C LEU A 55 -12.09 -1.20 3.02
N VAL A 56 -11.22 -0.92 2.03
CA VAL A 56 -11.48 -1.23 0.61
C VAL A 56 -11.61 -2.72 0.41
N THR A 57 -10.67 -3.50 0.94
CA THR A 57 -10.62 -4.95 0.73
C THR A 57 -11.83 -5.65 1.32
N ALA A 58 -12.19 -5.32 2.56
CA ALA A 58 -13.40 -5.84 3.20
C ALA A 58 -14.69 -5.35 2.51
N SER A 59 -14.74 -4.09 2.07
CA SER A 59 -15.89 -3.53 1.34
C SER A 59 -16.10 -4.23 0.01
N MET A 60 -15.02 -4.51 -0.73
CA MET A 60 -15.09 -5.22 -2.01
C MET A 60 -15.62 -6.64 -1.83
N TYR A 61 -15.24 -7.36 -0.78
CA TYR A 61 -15.88 -8.64 -0.48
C TYR A 61 -17.37 -8.46 -0.14
N LYS A 62 -17.70 -7.53 0.76
CA LYS A 62 -19.07 -7.31 1.26
C LYS A 62 -20.05 -6.92 0.15
N ILE A 63 -19.65 -6.06 -0.77
CA ILE A 63 -20.49 -5.56 -1.88
C ILE A 63 -20.86 -6.69 -2.85
N TYR A 64 -19.94 -7.63 -3.09
CA TYR A 64 -20.13 -8.68 -4.09
C TYR A 64 -20.58 -10.02 -3.50
N ALA A 65 -20.45 -10.23 -2.18
CA ALA A 65 -20.90 -11.44 -1.52
C ALA A 65 -22.43 -11.49 -1.39
N LYS A 66 -23.05 -12.60 -1.83
CA LYS A 66 -24.50 -12.84 -1.63
C LYS A 66 -24.91 -12.91 -0.16
N LYS A 67 -24.05 -13.52 0.66
CA LYS A 67 -24.21 -13.64 2.10
C LYS A 67 -22.87 -13.38 2.74
N VAL A 68 -22.83 -12.40 3.63
CA VAL A 68 -21.62 -11.97 4.31
C VAL A 68 -21.44 -12.82 5.56
N ASN A 69 -20.31 -13.53 5.65
CA ASN A 69 -19.87 -14.16 6.90
C ASN A 69 -18.88 -13.20 7.59
N PRO A 70 -19.18 -12.67 8.79
CA PRO A 70 -18.29 -11.75 9.50
C PRO A 70 -16.87 -12.29 9.70
N PHE A 71 -16.72 -13.60 9.94
CA PHE A 71 -15.42 -14.23 10.11
C PHE A 71 -14.60 -14.21 8.82
N VAL A 72 -15.23 -14.49 7.69
CA VAL A 72 -14.58 -14.42 6.37
C VAL A 72 -14.23 -12.99 6.00
N LEU A 73 -15.10 -12.02 6.32
CA LEU A 73 -14.84 -10.60 6.12
C LEU A 73 -13.62 -10.11 6.90
N ILE A 74 -13.46 -10.55 8.16
CA ILE A 74 -12.29 -10.23 8.99
C ILE A 74 -11.02 -10.82 8.38
N ILE A 75 -11.03 -12.10 7.99
CA ILE A 75 -9.86 -12.75 7.37
C ILE A 75 -9.45 -12.02 6.10
N ILE A 76 -10.41 -11.77 5.20
CA ILE A 76 -10.13 -11.11 3.92
C ILE A 76 -9.59 -9.69 4.15
N GLY A 77 -10.25 -8.91 5.00
CA GLY A 77 -9.82 -7.55 5.28
C GLY A 77 -8.43 -7.48 5.93
N TYR A 78 -8.14 -8.37 6.88
CA TYR A 78 -6.87 -8.36 7.60
C TYR A 78 -5.70 -8.82 6.72
N PHE A 79 -5.81 -10.00 6.08
CA PHE A 79 -4.73 -10.51 5.24
C PHE A 79 -4.56 -9.73 3.94
N GLY A 80 -5.66 -9.24 3.37
CA GLY A 80 -5.62 -8.34 2.23
C GLY A 80 -4.91 -7.03 2.59
N SER A 81 -5.19 -6.47 3.77
CA SER A 81 -4.54 -5.23 4.18
C SER A 81 -3.12 -5.42 4.71
N VAL A 82 -2.93 -6.07 5.85
CA VAL A 82 -1.63 -6.12 6.56
C VAL A 82 -0.59 -6.88 5.74
N GLY A 83 -0.99 -8.01 5.15
CA GLY A 83 -0.08 -8.82 4.34
C GLY A 83 0.42 -8.07 3.11
N ILE A 84 -0.46 -7.30 2.47
CA ILE A 84 -0.14 -6.64 1.19
C ILE A 84 0.44 -5.24 1.40
N ALA A 85 0.02 -4.50 2.42
CA ALA A 85 0.68 -3.26 2.86
C ALA A 85 2.16 -3.52 3.13
N THR A 86 2.48 -4.56 3.91
CA THR A 86 3.88 -4.97 4.17
C THR A 86 4.66 -5.23 2.87
N LEU A 87 4.01 -5.83 1.86
CA LEU A 87 4.65 -6.09 0.58
C LEU A 87 4.94 -4.78 -0.18
N SER A 88 3.96 -3.86 -0.23
CA SER A 88 4.07 -2.61 -0.98
C SER A 88 4.99 -1.60 -0.33
N ASP A 89 4.92 -1.42 0.99
CA ASP A 89 5.56 -0.29 1.68
C ASP A 89 6.86 -0.64 2.42
N SER A 90 7.18 -1.93 2.54
CA SER A 90 8.34 -2.40 3.30
C SER A 90 9.22 -3.35 2.47
N VAL A 91 8.64 -4.42 1.91
CA VAL A 91 9.42 -5.45 1.19
C VAL A 91 9.92 -4.97 -0.16
N ILE A 92 9.05 -4.43 -1.01
CA ILE A 92 9.45 -3.93 -2.34
C ILE A 92 10.40 -2.72 -2.21
N PRO A 93 10.13 -1.74 -1.31
CA PRO A 93 11.07 -0.67 -1.01
C PRO A 93 12.44 -1.18 -0.58
N TYR A 94 12.51 -2.11 0.37
CA TYR A 94 13.77 -2.70 0.81
C TYR A 94 14.55 -3.40 -0.33
N ILE A 95 13.84 -4.09 -1.25
CA ILE A 95 14.46 -4.63 -2.47
C ILE A 95 15.03 -3.49 -3.33
N GLY A 96 14.31 -2.38 -3.45
CA GLY A 96 14.78 -1.17 -4.12
C GLY A 96 16.03 -0.59 -3.48
N GLU A 97 16.09 -0.52 -2.15
CA GLU A 97 17.26 -0.06 -1.40
C GLU A 97 18.50 -0.90 -1.68
N ILE A 98 18.34 -2.23 -1.74
CA ILE A 98 19.42 -3.17 -2.10
C ILE A 98 19.89 -2.94 -3.53
N LEU A 99 18.96 -2.84 -4.48
CA LEU A 99 19.27 -2.66 -5.91
C LEU A 99 19.92 -1.30 -6.20
N LEU A 100 19.63 -0.29 -5.38
CA LEU A 100 20.19 1.06 -5.45
C LEU A 100 21.49 1.24 -4.68
N ASP A 101 21.96 0.19 -4.00
CA ASP A 101 23.12 0.21 -3.12
C ASP A 101 23.06 1.36 -2.07
N LEU A 102 21.88 1.62 -1.50
CA LEU A 102 21.70 2.72 -0.55
C LEU A 102 22.46 2.51 0.77
N PRO A 103 22.91 3.58 1.46
CA PRO A 103 23.80 3.46 2.62
C PRO A 103 23.13 2.86 3.86
N ASN A 104 21.83 3.14 4.09
CA ASN A 104 21.16 2.84 5.37
C ASN A 104 19.99 1.85 5.19
N ARG A 105 20.21 0.74 4.47
CA ARG A 105 19.14 -0.22 4.12
C ARG A 105 18.54 -0.85 5.37
N GLY A 106 17.21 -0.98 5.40
CA GLY A 106 16.51 -1.54 6.54
C GLY A 106 15.09 -1.94 6.18
N ILE A 107 14.70 -3.16 6.55
CA ILE A 107 13.30 -3.56 6.43
C ILE A 107 12.54 -3.05 7.65
N HIS A 108 11.41 -2.36 7.41
CA HIS A 108 10.58 -1.80 8.47
C HIS A 108 9.21 -2.47 8.49
N ILE A 109 9.05 -3.54 9.26
CA ILE A 109 7.83 -4.34 9.22
C ILE A 109 6.83 -3.80 10.23
N GLY A 110 5.97 -2.87 9.80
CA GLY A 110 5.17 -2.09 10.76
C GLY A 110 4.14 -2.90 11.56
N PHE A 111 3.63 -4.04 11.06
CA PHE A 111 2.75 -4.90 11.87
C PHE A 111 3.48 -5.67 12.98
N ILE A 112 4.81 -5.70 12.94
CA ILE A 112 5.68 -6.25 14.00
C ILE A 112 6.18 -5.11 14.88
N GLU A 113 6.82 -4.10 14.30
CA GLU A 113 7.45 -2.98 15.01
C GLU A 113 6.43 -2.10 15.74
N LYS A 114 5.28 -1.86 15.12
CA LYS A 114 4.15 -1.09 15.66
C LYS A 114 2.88 -1.93 15.69
N TRP A 115 3.00 -3.22 16.05
CA TRP A 115 1.87 -4.17 16.09
C TRP A 115 0.64 -3.64 16.82
N TRP A 116 0.87 -2.91 17.92
CA TRP A 116 -0.16 -2.30 18.78
C TRP A 116 -0.93 -1.17 18.09
N LEU A 117 -0.38 -0.59 17.02
CA LEU A 117 -1.00 0.47 16.23
C LEU A 117 -1.61 -0.09 14.95
N ILE A 118 -0.82 -0.86 14.19
CA ILE A 118 -1.19 -1.34 12.86
C ILE A 118 -2.32 -2.37 12.92
N ASN A 119 -2.26 -3.35 13.82
CA ASN A 119 -3.27 -4.40 13.86
C ASN A 119 -4.65 -3.86 14.31
N PRO A 120 -4.76 -3.04 15.39
CA PRO A 120 -6.05 -2.45 15.75
C PRO A 120 -6.63 -1.54 14.67
N LEU A 121 -5.79 -0.78 13.95
CA LEU A 121 -6.24 0.07 12.86
C LEU A 121 -6.67 -0.71 11.62
N ALA A 122 -6.05 -1.85 11.33
CA ALA A 122 -6.57 -2.78 10.33
C ALA A 122 -7.98 -3.26 10.71
N PHE A 123 -8.19 -3.68 11.96
CA PHE A 123 -9.53 -4.06 12.45
C PHE A 123 -10.53 -2.91 12.42
N LEU A 124 -10.10 -1.67 12.66
CA LEU A 124 -10.94 -0.48 12.50
C LEU A 124 -11.42 -0.33 11.06
N GLY A 125 -10.54 -0.45 10.06
CA GLY A 125 -10.92 -0.41 8.64
C GLY A 125 -11.95 -1.50 8.28
N ILE A 126 -11.75 -2.71 8.79
CA ILE A 126 -12.68 -3.83 8.63
C ILE A 126 -14.04 -3.52 9.27
N ALA A 127 -14.06 -2.96 10.48
CA ALA A 127 -15.28 -2.58 11.17
C ALA A 127 -16.05 -1.50 10.39
N ILE A 128 -15.35 -0.48 9.88
CA ILE A 128 -15.96 0.55 9.03
C ILE A 128 -16.60 -0.10 7.78
N ALA A 129 -15.90 -1.02 7.12
CA ALA A 129 -16.45 -1.75 5.97
C ALA A 129 -17.70 -2.58 6.33
N TYR A 130 -17.69 -3.19 7.52
CA TYR A 130 -18.81 -3.97 8.02
C TYR A 130 -20.08 -3.14 8.23
N PHE A 131 -19.97 -1.85 8.57
CA PHE A 131 -21.14 -0.98 8.71
C PHE A 131 -21.45 -0.20 7.42
N ASN A 132 -20.45 0.42 6.81
CA ASN A 132 -20.63 1.31 5.65
C ASN A 132 -19.61 1.00 4.54
N PRO A 133 -19.87 0.00 3.67
CA PRO A 133 -18.91 -0.45 2.68
C PRO A 133 -18.73 0.59 1.57
N THR A 134 -17.50 1.06 1.38
CA THR A 134 -17.14 2.03 0.35
C THR A 134 -15.77 1.72 -0.23
N THR A 135 -15.58 1.96 -1.53
CA THR A 135 -14.38 1.48 -2.25
C THR A 135 -13.67 2.59 -3.00
N LYS A 136 -14.36 3.44 -3.76
CA LYS A 136 -13.72 4.40 -4.68
C LYS A 136 -12.76 5.38 -3.99
N PHE A 137 -13.25 6.15 -3.01
CA PHE A 137 -12.43 7.14 -2.32
C PHE A 137 -11.39 6.48 -1.40
N PRO A 138 -11.75 5.47 -0.57
CA PRO A 138 -10.75 4.76 0.22
C PRO A 138 -9.65 4.10 -0.62
N HIS A 139 -9.96 3.59 -1.82
CA HIS A 139 -8.97 3.00 -2.73
C HIS A 139 -7.99 4.05 -3.25
N ALA A 140 -8.49 5.21 -3.69
CA ALA A 140 -7.63 6.32 -4.11
C ALA A 140 -6.72 6.79 -2.96
N GLY A 141 -7.27 6.94 -1.75
CA GLY A 141 -6.47 7.28 -0.57
C GLY A 141 -5.42 6.22 -0.25
N HIS A 142 -5.80 4.93 -0.26
CA HIS A 142 -4.89 3.81 -0.02
C HIS A 142 -3.70 3.81 -1.00
N VAL A 143 -3.97 3.91 -2.30
CA VAL A 143 -2.93 3.89 -3.35
C VAL A 143 -1.98 5.09 -3.20
N LEU A 144 -2.51 6.30 -3.00
CA LEU A 144 -1.68 7.51 -2.85
C LEU A 144 -0.81 7.45 -1.59
N LEU A 145 -1.41 7.16 -0.44
CA LEU A 145 -0.69 7.13 0.83
C LEU A 145 0.29 5.95 0.92
N SER A 146 -0.02 4.81 0.28
CA SER A 146 0.93 3.69 0.17
C SER A 146 2.13 4.08 -0.70
N THR A 147 1.92 4.87 -1.76
CA THR A 147 3.03 5.40 -2.57
C THR A 147 3.95 6.31 -1.74
N TRP A 148 3.36 7.21 -0.95
CA TRP A 148 4.13 8.10 -0.10
C TRP A 148 4.81 7.35 1.06
N ALA A 149 4.13 6.39 1.68
CA ALA A 149 4.76 5.52 2.69
C ALA A 149 5.99 4.80 2.10
N SER A 150 5.84 4.19 0.92
CA SER A 150 6.95 3.52 0.21
C SER A 150 8.10 4.49 -0.10
N LEU A 151 7.80 5.74 -0.44
CA LEU A 151 8.82 6.78 -0.65
C LEU A 151 9.57 7.09 0.64
N PHE A 152 8.85 7.35 1.73
CA PHE A 152 9.48 7.70 3.00
C PHE A 152 10.27 6.52 3.57
N HIS A 153 9.84 5.28 3.30
CA HIS A 153 10.63 4.08 3.57
C HIS A 153 12.00 4.15 2.87
N VAL A 154 12.02 4.36 1.55
CA VAL A 154 13.27 4.54 0.79
C VAL A 154 14.09 5.75 1.27
N MET A 155 13.45 6.85 1.66
CA MET A 155 14.15 8.04 2.16
C MET A 155 14.83 7.84 3.51
N ILE A 156 14.39 6.87 4.33
CA ILE A 156 15.13 6.46 5.53
C ILE A 156 16.50 5.89 5.11
N ALA A 157 16.53 5.13 4.01
CA ALA A 157 17.73 4.48 3.51
C ALA A 157 18.64 5.35 2.63
N LEU A 158 18.10 6.39 1.98
CA LEU A 158 18.74 7.16 0.90
C LEU A 158 20.04 7.89 1.30
N GLY A 159 20.16 8.36 2.54
CA GLY A 159 21.26 9.23 2.96
C GLY A 159 21.08 10.68 2.46
N THR A 160 22.17 11.38 2.12
CA THR A 160 22.16 12.83 1.81
C THR A 160 22.38 13.17 0.33
N THR A 161 22.61 12.16 -0.51
CA THR A 161 22.88 12.34 -1.95
C THR A 161 21.77 11.73 -2.78
N LEU A 162 21.34 12.45 -3.81
CA LEU A 162 20.36 11.98 -4.78
C LEU A 162 20.85 12.27 -6.20
N ASN A 163 21.07 11.22 -6.97
CA ASN A 163 21.40 11.30 -8.39
C ASN A 163 20.16 11.07 -9.26
N VAL A 164 20.21 11.54 -10.52
CA VAL A 164 19.10 11.39 -11.47
C VAL A 164 18.74 9.92 -11.71
N SER A 165 19.73 9.03 -11.79
CA SER A 165 19.51 7.59 -11.93
C SER A 165 18.74 7.00 -10.74
N GLN A 166 19.09 7.42 -9.51
CA GLN A 166 18.39 7.00 -8.30
C GLN A 166 16.94 7.50 -8.33
N ALA A 167 16.71 8.77 -8.69
CA ALA A 167 15.34 9.30 -8.79
C ALA A 167 14.46 8.54 -9.80
N ILE A 168 15.02 8.17 -10.97
CA ILE A 168 14.31 7.38 -11.98
C ILE A 168 14.01 5.97 -11.48
N LEU A 169 14.96 5.33 -10.81
CA LEU A 169 14.77 3.99 -10.28
C LEU A 169 13.77 3.99 -9.11
N ILE A 170 13.85 4.97 -8.21
CA ILE A 170 12.87 5.16 -7.12
C ILE A 170 11.47 5.34 -7.71
N PHE A 171 11.31 6.15 -8.75
CA PHE A 171 10.04 6.29 -9.47
C PHE A 171 9.48 4.92 -9.94
N ILE A 172 10.33 4.11 -10.58
CA ILE A 172 9.94 2.78 -11.06
C ILE A 172 9.55 1.87 -9.89
N PHE A 173 10.33 1.89 -8.80
CA PHE A 173 10.02 1.13 -7.60
C PHE A 173 8.68 1.55 -6.98
N LEU A 174 8.46 2.84 -6.74
CA LEU A 174 7.20 3.36 -6.21
C LEU A 174 6.00 2.93 -7.07
N PHE A 175 6.15 3.02 -8.38
CA PHE A 175 5.10 2.64 -9.31
C PHE A 175 4.75 1.15 -9.21
N ILE A 176 5.76 0.27 -9.24
CA ILE A 176 5.58 -1.20 -9.15
C ILE A 176 5.08 -1.61 -7.76
N ALA A 177 5.66 -1.01 -6.72
CA ALA A 177 5.38 -1.24 -5.31
C ALA A 177 3.92 -0.99 -4.97
N VAL A 178 3.20 -0.16 -5.73
CA VAL A 178 1.79 0.12 -5.45
C VAL A 178 0.87 -0.50 -6.49
N LEU A 179 1.21 -0.42 -7.78
CA LEU A 179 0.33 -0.91 -8.85
C LEU A 179 0.03 -2.41 -8.70
N ILE A 180 1.05 -3.21 -8.39
CA ILE A 180 0.90 -4.67 -8.33
C ILE A 180 0.21 -5.09 -7.03
N PRO A 181 0.81 -4.89 -5.84
CA PRO A 181 0.24 -5.39 -4.59
C PRO A 181 -1.08 -4.70 -4.25
N CYS A 182 -1.19 -3.37 -4.29
CA CYS A 182 -2.40 -2.68 -3.83
C CYS A 182 -3.61 -2.98 -4.73
N CYS A 183 -3.46 -3.04 -6.06
CA CYS A 183 -4.56 -3.47 -6.93
C CYS A 183 -4.91 -4.95 -6.76
N MET A 184 -3.92 -5.82 -6.49
CA MET A 184 -4.18 -7.22 -6.20
C MET A 184 -4.95 -7.40 -4.89
N SER A 185 -4.59 -6.66 -3.84
CA SER A 185 -5.28 -6.63 -2.56
C SER A 185 -6.72 -6.18 -2.70
N ASP A 186 -6.89 -4.98 -3.26
CA ASP A 186 -8.17 -4.28 -3.12
C ASP A 186 -9.25 -4.94 -3.97
N ILE A 187 -8.87 -5.62 -5.05
CA ILE A 187 -9.81 -6.10 -6.07
C ILE A 187 -9.73 -7.61 -6.23
N ILE A 188 -8.55 -8.15 -6.55
CA ILE A 188 -8.44 -9.55 -6.96
C ILE A 188 -8.68 -10.45 -5.75
N PHE A 189 -7.95 -10.21 -4.65
CA PHE A 189 -7.99 -11.03 -3.45
C PHE A 189 -9.40 -11.21 -2.87
N PRO A 190 -10.19 -10.17 -2.54
CA PRO A 190 -11.52 -10.32 -1.96
C PRO A 190 -12.50 -11.01 -2.91
N LEU A 191 -12.36 -10.80 -4.22
CA LEU A 191 -13.23 -11.40 -5.23
C LEU A 191 -12.96 -12.90 -5.44
N LEU A 192 -11.81 -13.44 -5.01
CA LEU A 192 -11.57 -14.89 -5.01
C LEU A 192 -12.50 -15.64 -4.06
N PHE A 193 -12.99 -14.97 -3.01
CA PHE A 193 -13.86 -15.55 -1.98
C PHE A 193 -15.35 -15.32 -2.25
N VAL A 194 -15.69 -14.64 -3.35
CA VAL A 194 -17.08 -14.47 -3.78
C VAL A 194 -17.50 -15.70 -4.58
N LYS A 195 -18.52 -16.42 -4.11
CA LYS A 195 -19.11 -17.55 -4.87
C LYS A 195 -19.58 -17.06 -6.23
N ARG A 196 -19.03 -17.60 -7.32
CA ARG A 196 -19.60 -17.43 -8.65
C ARG A 196 -20.91 -18.20 -8.74
N ASN A 197 -21.90 -17.60 -9.40
CA ASN A 197 -23.06 -18.38 -9.86
C ASN A 197 -22.56 -19.49 -10.81
N PRO A 198 -23.12 -20.71 -10.70
CA PRO A 198 -22.96 -21.70 -11.77
C PRO A 198 -23.51 -21.16 -13.09
#